data_AF-A0A6G1DRT7-F1
#
_entry.id   AF-A0A6G1DRT7-F1
#
_cell.length_a   1.000
_cell.length_b   1.000
_cell.length_c   1.000
_cell.angle_alpha   90.00
_cell.angle_beta   90.00
_cell.angle_gamma   90.00
#
_symmetry.space_group_name_H-M   'P 1'
#
loop_
_entity.id
_entity.type
_entity.pdbx_description
1 polymer ?
#
loop_
_entity_poly.entity_id
_entity_poly.type
_entity_poly.pdbx_seq_one_letter_code
_entity_poly.pdbx_strand_id
1 'polypeptide(L)'
;MSSAASNPSSSTSKPMSLKRNSDDIGWDYGVLVNPNNLNLIKCKLCGQEVSAGIYRLKLHIAGIRGQVKPCRKSSEEDKEKCKKAIDDSKKDKKARYAEQQEVRDAVDLVGAPDADEDTTAAEVEEIDCSGGNDIRKIGPMDKFTMPLDKASLSNSRVYRSTRSTM
;
A
#
# COMPACT_ATOMS: atom_id res chain seq x y z
N MET A 1 41.55 6.72 -56.68
CA MET A 1 40.44 5.84 -56.23
C MET A 1 41.02 5.00 -55.09
N SER A 2 40.63 5.04 -53.83
CA SER A 2 39.45 5.59 -53.16
C SER A 2 39.81 5.82 -51.69
N SER A 3 39.35 6.93 -51.10
CA SER A 3 39.59 7.27 -49.70
C SER A 3 38.73 6.40 -48.78
N ALA A 4 39.34 5.88 -47.71
CA ALA A 4 38.66 5.17 -46.65
C ALA A 4 37.74 6.13 -45.88
N ALA A 5 36.43 5.89 -45.94
CA ALA A 5 35.44 6.60 -45.13
C ALA A 5 35.37 5.95 -43.74
N SER A 6 35.86 6.66 -42.73
CA SER A 6 35.65 6.33 -41.33
C SER A 6 34.18 6.59 -40.99
N ASN A 7 33.41 5.53 -40.69
CA ASN A 7 32.08 5.66 -40.12
C ASN A 7 32.19 5.86 -38.60
N PRO A 8 31.82 7.01 -38.03
CA PRO A 8 31.55 7.07 -36.60
C PRO A 8 30.21 6.37 -36.35
N SER A 9 30.25 5.23 -35.68
CA SER A 9 29.07 4.58 -35.10
C SER A 9 28.45 5.53 -34.09
N SER A 10 27.53 6.38 -34.59
CA SER A 10 26.57 7.12 -33.80
C SER A 10 25.70 6.11 -33.06
N SER A 11 26.11 5.77 -31.83
CA SER A 11 25.25 5.13 -30.86
C SER A 11 24.14 6.12 -30.49
N THR A 12 23.14 6.24 -31.37
CA THR A 12 21.92 6.96 -31.06
C THR A 12 21.14 6.10 -30.08
N SER A 13 21.52 6.14 -28.79
CA SER A 13 20.66 5.66 -27.73
C SER A 13 19.40 6.51 -27.77
N LYS A 14 18.35 5.97 -28.39
CA LYS A 14 16.97 6.50 -28.29
C LYS A 14 16.77 6.89 -26.82
N PRO A 15 16.44 8.15 -26.49
CA PRO A 15 16.06 8.46 -25.13
C PRO A 15 14.83 7.61 -24.85
N MET A 16 15.01 6.55 -24.05
CA MET A 16 13.91 5.74 -23.55
C MET A 16 12.95 6.75 -22.94
N SER A 17 11.76 6.88 -23.54
CA SER A 17 10.81 7.88 -23.10
C SER A 17 10.57 7.64 -21.62
N LEU A 18 10.94 8.61 -20.79
CA LEU A 18 10.81 8.57 -19.34
C LEU A 18 9.33 8.66 -18.92
N LYS A 19 8.41 8.16 -19.75
CA LYS A 19 6.98 8.24 -19.56
C LYS A 19 6.49 6.83 -19.22
N ARG A 20 6.12 6.64 -17.96
CA ARG A 20 5.33 5.49 -17.55
C ARG A 20 4.00 5.54 -18.32
N ASN A 21 3.58 4.43 -18.88
CA ASN A 21 2.37 4.22 -19.69
C ASN A 21 1.09 4.25 -18.83
N SER A 22 0.94 5.29 -18.03
CA SER A 22 -0.24 5.53 -17.21
C SER A 22 -0.83 6.89 -17.56
N ASP A 23 -2.14 6.93 -17.84
CA ASP A 23 -2.92 8.14 -18.14
C ASP A 23 -3.23 8.98 -16.88
N ASP A 24 -2.35 8.89 -15.87
CA ASP A 24 -2.50 9.61 -14.61
C ASP A 24 -2.12 11.09 -14.79
N ILE A 25 -3.03 11.98 -14.39
CA ILE A 25 -2.89 13.46 -14.45
C ILE A 25 -1.59 13.96 -13.80
N GLY A 26 -1.04 13.23 -12.82
CA GLY A 26 0.22 13.60 -12.19
C GLY A 26 1.40 13.68 -13.18
N TRP A 27 1.37 12.93 -14.30
CA TRP A 27 2.44 12.94 -15.29
C TRP A 27 2.48 14.22 -16.14
N ASP A 28 1.40 14.99 -16.16
CA ASP A 28 1.39 16.31 -16.79
C ASP A 28 2.35 17.26 -16.05
N TYR A 29 2.53 17.06 -14.75
CA TYR A 29 3.32 17.91 -13.89
C TYR A 29 4.67 17.32 -13.46
N GLY A 30 4.92 16.05 -13.75
CA GLY A 30 6.10 15.31 -13.31
C GLY A 30 6.90 14.71 -14.46
N VAL A 31 8.21 14.62 -14.28
CA VAL A 31 9.11 13.83 -15.15
C VAL A 31 9.95 12.92 -14.26
N LEU A 32 10.15 11.68 -14.67
CA LEU A 32 11.11 10.80 -14.01
C LEU A 32 12.52 11.38 -14.14
N VAL A 33 13.26 11.45 -13.04
CA VAL A 33 14.65 11.92 -13.06
C VAL A 33 15.56 10.84 -13.64
N ASN A 34 15.33 9.59 -13.23
CA ASN A 34 16.14 8.45 -13.61
C ASN A 34 15.23 7.33 -14.14
N PRO A 35 15.55 6.71 -15.29
CA PRO A 35 14.77 5.58 -15.82
C PRO A 35 14.83 4.36 -14.90
N ASN A 36 15.94 4.18 -14.17
CA ASN A 36 16.14 3.06 -13.26
C ASN A 36 15.42 3.26 -11.91
N ASN A 37 15.17 4.52 -11.51
CA ASN A 37 14.53 4.86 -10.24
C ASN A 37 13.15 5.47 -10.46
N LEU A 38 12.17 4.58 -10.57
CA LEU A 38 10.75 4.88 -10.82
C LEU A 38 10.10 5.77 -9.73
N ASN A 39 10.71 5.85 -8.55
CA ASN A 39 10.19 6.61 -7.42
C ASN A 39 10.66 8.06 -7.38
N LEU A 40 11.68 8.42 -8.17
CA LEU A 40 12.24 9.77 -8.18
C LEU A 40 11.63 10.58 -9.32
N ILE A 41 10.74 11.51 -8.97
CA ILE A 41 10.03 12.35 -9.92
C ILE A 41 10.36 13.81 -9.64
N LYS A 42 10.71 14.55 -10.69
CA LYS A 42 10.93 15.99 -10.65
C LYS A 42 9.66 16.73 -11.06
N CYS A 43 9.25 17.69 -10.23
CA CYS A 43 8.16 18.58 -10.55
C CYS A 43 8.57 19.56 -11.65
N LYS A 44 7.81 19.64 -12.74
CA LYS A 44 8.04 20.59 -13.86
C LYS A 44 7.83 22.04 -13.45
N LEU A 45 6.95 22.29 -12.47
CA LEU A 45 6.57 23.64 -12.05
C LEU A 45 7.67 24.30 -11.19
N CYS A 46 8.13 23.62 -10.14
CA CYS A 46 9.09 24.20 -9.19
C CYS A 46 10.48 23.55 -9.19
N GLY A 47 10.67 22.46 -9.94
CA GLY A 47 11.94 21.75 -10.01
C GLY A 47 12.28 20.89 -8.79
N GLN A 48 11.41 20.83 -7.77
CA GLN A 48 11.61 19.96 -6.61
C GLN A 48 11.54 18.49 -7.00
N GLU A 49 12.42 17.69 -6.42
CA GLU A 49 12.45 16.25 -6.59
C GLU A 49 11.71 15.58 -5.45
N VAL A 50 10.81 14.66 -5.80
CA VAL A 50 9.95 13.94 -4.88
C VAL A 50 10.26 12.45 -4.99
N SER A 51 10.56 11.82 -3.86
CA SER A 51 11.13 10.47 -3.77
C SER A 51 10.13 9.37 -3.37
N ALA A 52 8.85 9.45 -3.77
CA ALA A 52 7.89 8.35 -3.57
C ALA A 52 6.85 8.23 -4.70
N GLY A 53 7.27 8.52 -5.92
CA GLY A 53 6.42 8.38 -7.09
C GLY A 53 5.32 9.44 -7.20
N ILE A 54 4.29 9.12 -7.99
CA ILE A 54 3.34 10.10 -8.52
C ILE A 54 2.40 10.66 -7.45
N TYR A 55 2.08 9.88 -6.42
CA TYR A 55 1.17 10.30 -5.36
C TYR A 55 1.71 11.52 -4.59
N ARG A 56 2.98 11.47 -4.14
CA ARG A 56 3.60 12.61 -3.44
C ARG A 56 3.77 13.82 -4.36
N LEU A 57 3.93 13.61 -5.67
CA LEU A 57 3.91 14.72 -6.63
C LEU A 57 2.53 15.39 -6.69
N LYS A 58 1.43 14.62 -6.75
CA LYS A 58 0.07 15.20 -6.68
C LYS A 58 -0.13 16.00 -5.41
N LEU A 59 0.33 15.50 -4.25
CA LEU A 59 0.23 16.22 -2.96
C LEU A 59 1.03 17.53 -2.98
N HIS A 60 2.24 17.49 -3.54
CA HIS A 60 3.09 18.65 -3.72
C HIS A 60 2.37 19.75 -4.51
N ILE A 61 1.79 19.41 -5.66
CA ILE A 61 1.09 20.36 -6.54
C ILE A 61 -0.22 20.83 -5.92
N ALA A 62 -0.97 19.94 -5.28
CA ALA A 62 -2.20 20.26 -4.55
C ALA A 62 -1.97 21.22 -3.36
N GLY A 63 -0.72 21.38 -2.92
CA GLY A 63 -0.37 22.25 -1.80
C GLY A 63 -0.83 21.72 -0.44
N ILE A 64 -1.14 20.42 -0.34
CA ILE A 64 -1.56 19.78 0.91
C ILE A 64 -0.33 19.66 1.82
N ARG A 65 -0.34 20.39 2.93
CA ARG A 65 0.75 20.38 3.92
C ARG A 65 0.74 19.06 4.71
N GLY A 66 1.92 18.67 5.22
CA GLY A 66 2.12 17.47 6.04
C GLY A 66 3.17 16.54 5.44
N GLN A 67 2.76 15.71 4.48
CA GLN A 67 3.63 14.65 3.92
C GLN A 67 4.68 15.17 2.93
N VAL A 68 4.45 16.32 2.29
CA VAL A 68 5.33 16.88 1.25
C VAL A 68 5.34 18.40 1.38
N LYS A 69 6.47 19.03 1.02
CA LYS A 69 6.54 20.48 0.87
C LYS A 69 5.56 20.91 -0.24
N PRO A 70 4.74 21.96 -0.07
CA PRO A 70 3.84 22.41 -1.12
C PRO A 70 4.60 23.09 -2.28
N CYS A 71 4.03 23.03 -3.49
CA CYS A 71 4.56 23.73 -4.65
C CYS A 71 4.40 25.24 -4.48
N ARG A 72 5.48 26.00 -4.70
CA ARG A 72 5.45 27.47 -4.65
C ARG A 72 4.95 28.10 -5.95
N LYS A 73 5.00 27.35 -7.06
CA LYS A 73 4.71 27.83 -8.43
C LYS A 73 3.44 27.22 -9.04
N SER A 74 2.69 26.42 -8.28
CA SER A 74 1.42 25.84 -8.75
C SER A 74 0.33 26.90 -8.84
N SER A 75 -0.37 26.96 -9.98
CA SER A 75 -1.59 27.75 -10.14
C SER A 75 -2.74 27.16 -9.30
N GLU A 76 -3.80 27.95 -9.05
CA GLU A 76 -4.99 27.43 -8.35
C GLU A 76 -5.68 26.32 -9.16
N GLU A 77 -5.73 26.44 -10.48
CA GLU A 77 -6.29 25.40 -11.35
C GLU A 77 -5.55 24.07 -11.23
N ASP A 78 -4.21 24.11 -11.20
CA ASP A 78 -3.38 22.91 -11.04
C ASP A 78 -3.58 22.25 -9.67
N LYS A 79 -3.74 23.08 -8.63
CA LYS A 79 -4.04 22.61 -7.27
C LYS A 79 -5.37 21.86 -7.25
N GLU A 80 -6.42 22.44 -7.85
CA GLU A 80 -7.74 21.83 -7.89
C GLU A 80 -7.76 20.51 -8.68
N LYS A 81 -7.12 20.48 -9.85
CA LYS A 81 -6.99 19.24 -10.65
C LYS A 81 -6.33 18.12 -9.85
N CYS A 82 -5.23 18.42 -9.17
CA CYS A 82 -4.52 17.44 -8.35
C CYS A 82 -5.32 17.02 -7.10
N LYS A 83 -6.03 17.96 -6.45
CA LYS A 83 -6.90 17.67 -5.30
C LYS A 83 -8.03 16.71 -5.67
N LYS A 84 -8.74 16.99 -6.78
CA LYS A 84 -9.80 16.12 -7.30
C LYS A 84 -9.29 14.70 -7.53
N ALA A 85 -8.18 14.55 -8.24
CA ALA A 85 -7.58 13.24 -8.50
C ALA A 85 -7.18 12.47 -7.21
N ILE A 86 -6.73 13.17 -6.17
CA ILE A 86 -6.42 12.57 -4.87
C ILE A 86 -7.72 12.12 -4.17
N ASP A 87 -8.76 12.95 -4.17
CA ASP A 87 -9.99 12.67 -3.45
C ASP A 87 -10.82 11.57 -4.14
N ASP A 88 -10.82 11.51 -5.47
CA ASP A 88 -11.43 10.41 -6.22
C ASP A 88 -10.75 9.07 -5.87
N SER A 89 -9.42 9.05 -5.83
CA SER A 89 -8.66 7.87 -5.38
C SER A 89 -8.97 7.45 -3.93
N LYS A 90 -9.34 8.40 -3.05
CA LYS A 90 -9.75 8.08 -1.66
C LYS A 90 -11.18 7.56 -1.63
N LYS A 91 -12.09 8.14 -2.41
CA LYS A 91 -13.48 7.69 -2.52
C LYS A 91 -13.55 6.27 -3.04
N ASP A 92 -12.78 5.94 -4.08
CA ASP A 92 -12.73 4.59 -4.64
C ASP A 92 -12.25 3.56 -3.61
N LYS A 93 -11.22 3.91 -2.83
CA LYS A 93 -10.74 3.07 -1.72
C LYS A 93 -11.81 2.89 -0.64
N LYS A 94 -12.54 3.95 -0.30
CA LYS A 94 -13.62 3.89 0.68
C LYS A 94 -14.79 3.04 0.18
N ALA A 95 -15.17 3.18 -1.10
CA ALA A 95 -16.22 2.38 -1.71
C ALA A 95 -15.86 0.89 -1.71
N ARG A 96 -14.62 0.55 -2.09
CA ARG A 96 -14.12 -0.83 -2.03
C ARG A 96 -14.13 -1.39 -0.60
N TYR A 97 -13.75 -0.57 0.39
CA TYR A 97 -13.78 -0.99 1.79
C TYR A 97 -15.22 -1.18 2.31
N ALA A 98 -16.14 -0.29 1.93
CA ALA A 98 -17.55 -0.41 2.28
C ALA A 98 -18.17 -1.68 1.67
N GLU A 99 -17.93 -1.96 0.39
CA GLU A 99 -18.36 -3.21 -0.24
C GLU A 99 -17.78 -4.44 0.47
N GLN A 100 -16.49 -4.41 0.83
CA GLN A 100 -15.87 -5.49 1.60
C GLN A 100 -16.49 -5.67 2.98
N GLN A 101 -16.90 -4.57 3.62
CA GLN A 101 -17.58 -4.60 4.91
C GLN A 101 -18.99 -5.18 4.75
N GLU A 102 -19.75 -4.76 3.73
CA GLU A 102 -21.07 -5.33 3.43
C GLU A 102 -21.00 -6.84 3.15
N VAL A 103 -19.98 -7.29 2.40
CA VAL A 103 -19.74 -8.73 2.18
C VAL A 103 -19.37 -9.42 3.49
N ARG A 104 -18.64 -8.77 4.39
CA ARG A 104 -18.28 -9.32 5.69
C ARG A 104 -19.49 -9.45 6.61
N ASP A 105 -20.34 -8.42 6.66
CA ASP A 105 -21.55 -8.38 7.49
C ASP A 105 -22.62 -9.35 6.96
N ALA A 106 -22.70 -9.53 5.63
CA ALA A 106 -23.55 -10.57 5.03
C ALA A 106 -23.11 -12.00 5.42
N VAL A 107 -21.86 -12.19 5.85
CA VAL A 107 -21.35 -13.44 6.43
C VAL A 107 -21.48 -13.39 7.95
N ASP A 108 -22.69 -13.11 8.43
CA ASP A 108 -23.06 -13.31 9.83
C ASP A 108 -23.12 -14.82 10.13
N LEU A 109 -21.97 -15.37 10.56
CA LEU A 109 -21.96 -16.60 11.35
C LEU A 109 -22.51 -16.24 12.73
N VAL A 110 -23.83 -16.30 12.89
CA VAL A 110 -24.60 -16.12 14.14
C VAL A 110 -23.74 -16.01 15.40
N GLY A 111 -23.54 -14.76 15.87
CA GLY A 111 -23.26 -14.47 17.29
C GLY A 111 -22.00 -13.64 17.62
N ALA A 112 -22.12 -12.31 17.61
CA ALA A 112 -21.56 -11.43 18.64
C ALA A 112 -22.10 -9.99 18.48
N PRO A 113 -22.73 -9.38 19.51
CA PRO A 113 -23.25 -8.02 19.44
C PRO A 113 -22.14 -6.96 19.39
N ASP A 114 -22.32 -5.98 18.51
CA ASP A 114 -21.55 -4.74 18.43
C ASP A 114 -21.80 -3.84 19.63
N ALA A 115 -20.72 -3.28 20.20
CA ALA A 115 -20.79 -2.18 21.15
C ALA A 115 -19.71 -1.16 20.78
N ASP A 116 -20.13 -0.13 20.06
CA ASP A 116 -19.52 1.19 20.00
C ASP A 116 -19.68 1.90 21.35
N GLU A 117 -18.58 2.29 22.01
CA GLU A 117 -18.57 3.49 22.86
C GLU A 117 -17.13 4.01 23.10
N ASP A 118 -17.01 5.33 22.97
CA ASP A 118 -15.91 6.24 23.31
C ASP A 118 -15.34 6.03 24.73
N THR A 119 -14.01 5.95 24.90
CA THR A 119 -13.35 6.34 26.17
C THR A 119 -11.91 6.81 25.94
N THR A 120 -11.78 8.14 25.93
CA THR A 120 -10.71 9.05 26.37
C THR A 120 -9.28 8.56 26.67
N ALA A 121 -8.34 9.44 26.30
CA ALA A 121 -6.90 9.39 26.57
C ALA A 121 -6.52 9.37 28.06
N ALA A 122 -5.57 8.49 28.42
CA ALA A 122 -4.67 8.65 29.56
C ALA A 122 -3.34 7.90 29.27
N GLU A 123 -2.27 8.40 29.86
CA GLU A 123 -0.88 8.25 29.44
C GLU A 123 -0.16 7.02 30.06
N VAL A 124 0.90 6.59 29.34
CA VAL A 124 2.13 5.87 29.74
C VAL A 124 2.17 4.60 30.63
N GLU A 125 2.86 3.61 30.05
CA GLU A 125 3.89 2.71 30.59
C GLU A 125 3.53 1.26 31.02
N GLU A 126 4.48 0.41 30.62
CA GLU A 126 4.78 -1.00 30.93
C GLU A 126 3.99 -2.15 30.26
N ILE A 127 4.78 -2.90 29.47
CA ILE A 127 4.50 -4.16 28.82
C ILE A 127 4.39 -5.25 29.89
N ASP A 128 3.18 -5.69 30.20
CA ASP A 128 2.94 -6.96 30.85
C ASP A 128 2.16 -7.89 29.90
N CYS A 129 2.75 -9.04 29.58
CA CYS A 129 2.13 -10.10 28.78
C CYS A 129 1.20 -10.96 29.64
N SER A 130 0.35 -10.32 30.44
CA SER A 130 -0.54 -10.98 31.39
C SER A 130 -2.00 -10.62 31.12
N GLY A 131 -2.75 -11.62 30.65
CA GLY A 131 -4.11 -11.84 31.13
C GLY A 131 -5.22 -10.90 30.65
N GLY A 132 -5.17 -10.38 29.43
CA GLY A 132 -6.36 -9.82 28.78
C GLY A 132 -7.26 -10.94 28.27
N ASN A 133 -8.45 -11.13 28.85
CA ASN A 133 -9.52 -11.94 28.26
C ASN A 133 -10.16 -11.24 27.05
N ASP A 134 -9.34 -10.57 26.24
CA ASP A 134 -9.79 -10.09 24.94
C ASP A 134 -10.09 -11.33 24.12
N ILE A 135 -11.38 -11.54 23.81
CA ILE A 135 -11.82 -12.49 22.81
C ILE A 135 -11.19 -12.03 21.50
N ARG A 136 -9.96 -12.51 21.25
CA ARG A 136 -9.26 -12.32 19.99
C ARG A 136 -10.21 -12.88 18.94
N LYS A 137 -10.61 -12.03 17.99
CA LYS A 137 -11.47 -12.42 16.87
C LYS A 137 -10.67 -13.41 16.02
N ILE A 138 -10.77 -14.70 16.36
CA ILE A 138 -10.06 -15.82 15.73
C ILE A 138 -10.53 -15.90 14.28
N GLY A 139 -9.62 -15.59 13.37
CA GLY A 139 -9.86 -15.73 11.95
C GLY A 139 -9.93 -17.21 11.54
N PRO A 140 -10.43 -17.52 10.34
CA PRO A 140 -10.58 -18.91 9.86
C PRO A 140 -9.27 -19.73 9.87
N MET A 141 -8.12 -19.05 9.81
CA MET A 141 -6.81 -19.67 9.82
C MET A 141 -6.23 -19.86 11.23
N ASP A 142 -6.70 -19.10 12.20
CA ASP A 142 -6.06 -19.01 13.51
C ASP A 142 -6.24 -20.31 14.32
N LYS A 143 -7.26 -21.11 13.98
CA LYS A 143 -7.44 -22.46 14.54
C LYS A 143 -6.22 -23.38 14.30
N PHE A 144 -5.46 -23.13 13.24
CA PHE A 144 -4.27 -23.94 12.89
C PHE A 144 -2.97 -23.37 13.44
N THR A 145 -3.00 -22.14 13.97
CA THR A 145 -1.81 -21.43 14.47
C THR A 145 -1.85 -21.22 15.98
N MET A 146 -2.94 -21.58 16.67
CA MET A 146 -2.96 -21.57 18.14
C MET A 146 -1.92 -22.58 18.68
N PRO A 147 -1.12 -22.19 19.69
CA PRO A 147 -0.26 -23.12 20.39
C PRO A 147 -1.09 -24.28 20.94
N LEU A 148 -0.70 -25.52 20.63
CA LEU A 148 -1.39 -26.70 21.15
C LEU A 148 -1.25 -26.73 22.67
N ASP A 149 -2.37 -26.88 23.38
CA ASP A 149 -2.35 -27.03 24.83
C ASP A 149 -1.56 -28.30 25.20
N LYS A 150 -0.66 -28.17 26.18
CA LYS A 150 0.17 -29.29 26.66
C LYS A 150 -0.67 -30.46 27.18
N ALA A 151 -1.91 -30.20 27.60
CA ALA A 151 -2.87 -31.20 28.05
C ALA A 151 -3.43 -32.07 26.91
N SER A 152 -3.40 -31.61 25.66
CA SER A 152 -3.89 -32.35 24.49
C SER A 152 -2.93 -33.46 24.05
N LEU A 153 -1.67 -33.41 24.49
CA LEU A 153 -0.64 -34.41 24.15
C LEU A 153 -0.78 -35.73 24.92
N SER A 154 -1.61 -35.78 25.98
CA SER A 154 -1.69 -36.96 26.86
C SER A 154 -2.74 -38.01 26.46
N ASN A 155 -3.59 -37.75 25.45
CA ASN A 155 -4.69 -38.65 25.09
C ASN A 155 -4.70 -39.14 23.63
N SER A 156 -3.53 -39.23 22.98
CA SER A 156 -3.43 -40.05 21.77
C SER A 156 -3.38 -41.54 22.15
N ARG A 157 -4.56 -42.16 22.24
CA ARG A 157 -4.69 -43.62 22.27
C ARG A 157 -4.10 -44.16 20.96
N VAL A 158 -2.90 -44.73 21.05
CA VAL A 158 -2.19 -45.41 19.95
C VAL A 158 -3.08 -46.54 19.43
N TYR A 159 -3.76 -46.33 18.29
CA TYR A 159 -4.31 -47.44 17.53
C TYR A 159 -3.16 -48.14 16.83
N ARG A 160 -2.62 -49.18 17.46
CA ARG A 160 -1.67 -50.09 16.79
C ARG A 160 -2.45 -50.89 15.75
N SER A 161 -2.29 -50.49 14.49
CA SER A 161 -2.63 -51.36 13.35
C SER A 161 -1.74 -52.61 13.43
N THR A 162 -2.33 -53.77 13.73
CA THR A 162 -1.64 -55.05 13.65
C THR A 162 -1.46 -55.40 12.18
N ARG A 163 -0.20 -55.42 11.74
CA ARG A 163 0.20 -55.88 10.41
C ARG A 163 0.04 -57.40 10.36
N SER A 164 -0.90 -57.88 9.56
CA SER A 164 -1.11 -59.30 9.27
C SER A 164 0.03 -59.80 8.37
N THR A 165 0.81 -60.77 8.85
CA THR A 165 1.77 -61.52 8.03
C THR A 165 1.11 -62.84 7.64
N MET A 166 1.07 -63.10 6.33
CA MET A 166 0.82 -64.43 5.76
C MET A 166 1.98 -65.38 6.05
#